data_AF-S9W951-F1
#
_entry.id   AF-S9W951-F1
#
_cell.length_a   1.000
_cell.length_b   1.000
_cell.length_c   1.000
_cell.angle_alpha   90.00
_cell.angle_beta   90.00
_cell.angle_gamma   90.00
#
_symmetry.space_group_name_H-M   'P 1'
#
loop_
_entity.id
_entity.type
_entity.pdbx_description
1 polymer ?
#
loop_
_entity_poly.entity_id
_entity_poly.type
_entity_poly.pdbx_seq_one_letter_code
_entity_poly.pdbx_strand_id
1 'polypeptide(L)'
;MRRSVQSLYKIPKNMGVAPRYDVWNAKYEPWVLMRRMGRLAGTGFYIPPEWYNHFRMFPPMQNHFQQEQTLNPQNELDPTQDDRSGQLAAERLALRDELAHKSRLVASEGMRYYNIFWVRKPLDRMEKEYYDLKRRGIAHDVAIRKVLQGFYEALARKKRLSAIQAEEAKLSGKYITMREATVVMGVLTQIQREQLTPHQVALFAKEQRQTVQAGDGLRTEVRSAATTTTAVKDGAAAAAANTVSADSLADFLADAEDGVPAAQTTYT
;
A
#
# COMPACT_ATOMS: atom_id res chain seq x y z
N MET A 1 -14.89 -33.27 75.88
CA MET A 1 -15.16 -33.48 74.44
C MET A 1 -14.25 -32.58 73.61
N ARG A 2 -13.16 -33.11 73.02
CA ARG A 2 -12.32 -32.38 72.06
C ARG A 2 -12.77 -32.75 70.64
N ARG A 3 -13.32 -31.80 69.89
CA ARG A 3 -13.61 -31.97 68.46
C ARG A 3 -12.32 -31.75 67.68
N SER A 4 -11.76 -32.81 67.11
CA SER A 4 -10.67 -32.73 66.13
C SER A 4 -11.25 -32.23 64.81
N VAL A 5 -10.89 -31.00 64.43
CA VAL A 5 -11.20 -30.46 63.11
C VAL A 5 -10.20 -31.08 62.13
N GLN A 6 -10.65 -31.98 61.27
CA GLN A 6 -9.82 -32.52 60.19
C GLN A 6 -9.54 -31.40 59.18
N SER A 7 -8.30 -30.91 59.17
CA SER A 7 -7.81 -29.99 58.14
C SER A 7 -7.70 -30.75 56.82
N LEU A 8 -8.70 -30.62 55.95
CA LEU A 8 -8.66 -31.17 54.59
C LEU A 8 -7.60 -30.43 53.77
N TYR A 9 -6.51 -31.12 53.46
CA TYR A 9 -5.43 -30.57 52.64
C TYR A 9 -5.89 -30.51 51.18
N LYS A 10 -6.06 -29.30 50.64
CA LYS A 10 -6.48 -29.09 49.24
C LYS A 10 -5.31 -29.39 48.31
N ILE A 11 -5.40 -30.50 47.58
CA ILE A 11 -4.43 -30.89 46.55
C ILE A 11 -4.93 -30.42 45.18
N PRO A 12 -4.06 -29.91 44.29
CA PRO A 12 -4.43 -29.60 42.92
C PRO A 12 -4.99 -30.83 42.19
N LYS A 13 -6.05 -30.64 41.39
CA LYS A 13 -6.85 -31.72 40.79
C LYS A 13 -6.04 -32.74 39.98
N ASN A 14 -4.99 -32.30 39.29
CA ASN A 14 -4.22 -33.15 38.36
C ASN A 14 -2.87 -33.63 38.93
N MET A 15 -2.64 -33.49 40.23
CA MET A 15 -1.37 -33.93 40.84
C MET A 15 -1.07 -35.42 40.63
N GLY A 16 -2.10 -36.27 40.49
CA GLY A 16 -1.92 -37.71 40.25
C GLY A 16 -1.33 -38.06 38.89
N VAL A 17 -1.45 -37.17 37.89
CA VAL A 17 -0.93 -37.36 36.53
C VAL A 17 0.08 -36.28 36.15
N ALA A 18 0.54 -35.50 37.13
CA ALA A 18 1.52 -34.45 36.88
C ALA A 18 2.84 -35.08 36.37
N PRO A 19 3.40 -34.55 35.26
CA PRO A 19 4.67 -35.03 34.77
C PRO A 19 5.78 -34.72 35.76
N ARG A 20 6.87 -35.49 35.69
CA ARG A 20 8.10 -35.14 36.39
C ARG A 20 8.82 -34.06 35.60
N TYR A 21 8.62 -32.81 35.98
CA TYR A 21 9.13 -31.63 35.26
C TYR A 21 10.65 -31.63 35.03
N ASP A 22 11.42 -32.31 35.87
CA ASP A 22 12.88 -32.30 35.76
C ASP A 22 13.43 -33.36 34.78
N VAL A 23 12.72 -34.50 34.61
CA VAL A 23 13.27 -35.69 33.94
C VAL A 23 12.41 -36.22 32.78
N TRP A 24 11.25 -35.61 32.52
CA TRP A 24 10.36 -36.06 31.45
C TRP A 24 11.04 -36.05 30.06
N ASN A 25 11.99 -35.14 29.83
CA ASN A 25 12.78 -35.03 28.59
C ASN A 25 13.77 -36.18 28.37
N ALA A 26 14.36 -36.74 29.44
CA ALA A 26 15.46 -37.70 29.35
C ALA A 26 15.11 -38.96 28.53
N LYS A 27 13.84 -39.36 28.52
CA LYS A 27 13.36 -40.51 27.74
C LYS A 27 13.42 -40.27 26.22
N TYR A 28 13.29 -39.01 25.81
CA TYR A 28 13.14 -38.61 24.41
C TYR A 28 14.42 -38.03 23.82
N GLU A 29 15.52 -37.98 24.59
CA GLU A 29 16.80 -37.46 24.10
C GLU A 29 17.36 -38.30 22.92
N PRO A 30 17.79 -37.67 21.82
CA PRO A 30 18.29 -38.37 20.63
C PRO A 30 19.46 -39.32 20.94
N TRP A 31 20.35 -38.94 21.86
CA TRP A 31 21.48 -39.77 22.28
C TRP A 31 21.05 -41.06 22.99
N VAL A 32 19.99 -41.01 23.80
CA VAL A 32 19.44 -42.20 24.47
C VAL A 32 18.84 -43.15 23.44
N LEU A 33 18.10 -42.62 22.45
CA LEU A 33 17.51 -43.39 21.36
C LEU A 33 18.56 -44.02 20.45
N MET A 34 19.61 -43.27 20.09
CA MET A 34 20.74 -43.76 19.29
C MET A 34 21.48 -44.90 19.98
N ARG A 35 21.77 -44.77 21.28
CA ARG A 35 22.41 -45.84 22.06
C ARG A 35 21.53 -47.08 22.15
N ARG A 36 20.22 -46.90 22.37
CA ARG A 36 19.26 -48.02 22.44
C ARG A 36 19.14 -48.74 21.10
N MET A 37 19.04 -47.99 20.01
CA MET A 37 18.95 -48.56 18.66
C MET A 37 20.26 -49.23 18.24
N GLY A 38 21.41 -48.67 18.60
CA GLY A 38 22.69 -49.29 18.30
C GLY A 38 22.91 -50.63 19.01
N ARG A 39 22.44 -50.75 20.26
CA ARG A 39 22.40 -52.05 20.94
C ARG A 39 21.45 -53.03 20.27
N LEU A 40 20.30 -52.58 19.81
CA LEU A 40 19.27 -53.41 19.16
C LEU A 40 19.75 -53.92 17.79
N ALA A 41 20.20 -53.02 16.91
CA ALA A 41 20.75 -53.37 15.60
C ALA A 41 22.04 -54.21 15.72
N GLY A 42 22.85 -53.94 16.75
CA GLY A 42 24.05 -54.72 17.05
C GLY A 42 23.81 -56.17 17.45
N THR A 43 22.57 -56.56 17.76
CA THR A 43 22.21 -57.97 18.01
C THR A 43 22.16 -58.81 16.73
N GLY A 44 22.05 -58.18 15.55
CA GLY A 44 21.87 -58.88 14.27
C GLY A 44 20.46 -59.44 14.03
N PHE A 45 19.58 -59.43 15.03
CA PHE A 45 18.19 -59.93 14.93
C PHE A 45 17.17 -58.84 14.61
N TYR A 46 17.61 -57.59 14.49
CA TYR A 46 16.75 -56.45 14.17
C TYR A 46 17.32 -55.67 12.99
N ILE A 47 16.51 -55.50 11.94
CA ILE A 47 16.89 -54.71 10.77
C ILE A 47 16.83 -53.23 11.16
N PRO A 48 17.97 -52.50 11.12
CA PRO A 48 17.99 -51.10 11.53
C PRO A 48 17.12 -50.24 10.60
N PRO A 49 16.34 -49.29 11.13
CA PRO A 49 15.58 -48.35 10.33
C PRO A 49 16.50 -47.33 9.65
N GLU A 50 16.01 -46.73 8.56
CA GLU A 50 16.80 -45.79 7.74
C GLU A 50 17.35 -44.59 8.51
N TRP A 51 16.57 -44.04 9.45
CA TRP A 51 17.04 -42.92 10.28
C TRP A 51 18.27 -43.31 11.10
N TYR A 52 18.35 -44.55 11.59
CA TYR A 52 19.49 -44.99 12.39
C TYR A 52 20.76 -45.10 11.53
N ASN A 53 20.64 -45.59 10.29
CA ASN A 53 21.76 -45.65 9.35
C ASN A 53 22.26 -44.25 9.00
N HIS A 54 21.35 -43.28 8.81
CA HIS A 54 21.70 -41.88 8.57
C HIS A 54 22.42 -41.24 9.77
N PHE A 55 21.81 -41.30 10.96
CA PHE A 55 22.38 -40.71 12.18
C PHE A 55 23.61 -41.46 12.73
N ARG A 56 23.86 -42.68 12.27
CA ARG A 56 25.12 -43.38 12.55
C ARG A 56 26.31 -42.68 11.87
N MET A 57 26.11 -42.15 10.66
CA MET A 57 27.14 -41.38 9.94
C MET A 57 27.17 -39.92 10.39
N PHE A 58 26.00 -39.35 10.70
CA PHE A 58 25.86 -37.98 11.19
C PHE A 58 25.27 -37.98 12.60
N PRO A 59 26.06 -38.22 13.66
CA PRO A 59 25.54 -38.23 15.01
C PRO A 59 25.00 -36.84 15.41
N PRO A 60 23.98 -36.78 16.30
CA PRO A 60 23.46 -35.51 16.80
C PRO A 60 24.52 -34.74 17.59
N MET A 61 24.28 -33.45 17.85
CA MET A 61 25.21 -32.59 18.59
C MET A 61 25.40 -33.06 20.04
N GLN A 62 26.64 -33.04 20.55
CA GLN A 62 26.98 -33.54 21.90
C GLN A 62 26.68 -32.54 23.03
N ASN A 63 26.90 -31.26 22.79
CA ASN A 63 26.86 -30.23 23.84
C ASN A 63 25.49 -29.57 24.02
N HIS A 64 24.44 -30.17 23.44
CA HIS A 64 23.06 -29.70 23.60
C HIS A 64 22.46 -30.33 24.86
N PHE A 65 22.65 -29.67 26.01
CA PHE A 65 22.03 -30.07 27.27
C PHE A 65 20.65 -29.41 27.42
N GLN A 66 19.76 -30.02 28.19
CA GLN A 66 18.45 -29.42 28.46
C GLN A 66 18.55 -28.38 29.58
N GLN A 67 17.64 -27.40 29.58
CA GLN A 67 17.58 -26.39 30.63
C GLN A 67 17.30 -27.03 32.00
N GLU A 68 16.50 -28.09 32.04
CA GLU A 68 16.20 -28.85 33.25
C GLU A 68 17.44 -29.49 33.90
N GLN A 69 18.50 -29.75 33.13
CA GLN A 69 19.75 -30.33 33.66
C GLN A 69 20.75 -29.25 34.11
N THR A 70 20.86 -28.15 33.35
CA THR A 70 21.88 -27.12 33.58
C THR A 70 21.38 -25.96 34.45
N LEU A 71 20.07 -25.81 34.60
CA LEU A 71 19.37 -24.77 35.39
C LEU A 71 19.85 -23.34 35.11
N ASN A 72 20.39 -23.09 33.91
CA ASN A 72 20.88 -21.80 33.49
C ASN A 72 20.04 -21.26 32.32
N PRO A 73 19.17 -20.26 32.56
CA PRO A 73 18.34 -19.67 31.51
C PRO A 73 19.14 -18.84 30.50
N GLN A 74 20.39 -18.46 30.81
CA GLN A 74 21.25 -17.68 29.92
C GLN A 74 22.08 -18.56 28.99
N ASN A 75 22.11 -19.88 29.23
CA ASN A 75 22.89 -20.80 28.44
C ASN A 75 22.24 -21.04 27.08
N GLU A 76 23.01 -20.85 26.02
CA GLU A 76 22.59 -21.09 24.63
C GLU A 76 22.78 -22.57 24.33
N LEU A 77 21.75 -23.35 24.64
CA LEU A 77 21.84 -24.80 24.60
C LEU A 77 21.69 -25.34 23.16
N ASP A 78 20.86 -24.72 22.33
CA ASP A 78 20.59 -25.16 20.95
C ASP A 78 21.14 -24.16 19.93
N PRO A 79 22.11 -24.55 19.07
CA PRO A 79 22.58 -23.68 17.98
C PRO A 79 21.48 -23.38 16.94
N THR A 80 20.41 -24.17 16.89
CA THR A 80 19.31 -24.02 15.93
C THR A 80 18.27 -23.02 16.39
N GLN A 81 18.02 -22.97 17.70
CA GLN A 81 17.03 -22.07 18.33
C GLN A 81 17.67 -20.81 18.91
N ASP A 82 18.96 -20.60 18.64
CA ASP A 82 19.65 -19.41 19.12
C ASP A 82 19.25 -18.16 18.32
N ASP A 83 18.36 -17.38 18.91
CA ASP A 83 17.90 -16.09 18.41
C ASP A 83 18.96 -14.97 18.57
N ARG A 84 20.07 -15.20 19.28
CA ARG A 84 21.10 -14.18 19.52
C ARG A 84 22.00 -13.94 18.33
N SER A 85 22.13 -14.92 17.43
CA SER A 85 22.87 -14.79 16.16
C SER A 85 22.43 -13.61 15.28
N GLY A 86 21.19 -13.14 15.44
CA GLY A 86 20.63 -11.96 14.76
C GLY A 86 20.66 -10.65 15.56
N GLN A 87 21.14 -10.68 16.81
CA GLN A 87 21.11 -9.50 17.69
C GLN A 87 22.19 -8.49 17.28
N LEU A 88 21.72 -7.34 16.82
CA LEU A 88 22.58 -6.19 16.55
C LEU A 88 23.08 -5.62 17.88
N ALA A 89 24.35 -5.20 17.91
CA ALA A 89 24.89 -4.44 19.03
C ALA A 89 23.99 -3.23 19.37
N ALA A 90 23.83 -2.90 20.65
CA ALA A 90 22.90 -1.87 21.12
C ALA A 90 23.13 -0.51 20.43
N GLU A 91 24.38 -0.15 20.17
CA GLU A 91 24.74 1.08 19.45
C GLU A 91 24.24 1.08 18.00
N ARG A 92 24.37 -0.06 17.31
CA ARG A 92 23.88 -0.23 15.93
C ARG A 92 22.36 -0.21 15.89
N LEU A 93 21.73 -0.82 16.90
CA LEU A 93 20.27 -0.82 17.05
C LEU A 93 19.77 0.63 17.22
N ALA A 94 20.36 1.39 18.14
CA ALA A 94 20.01 2.79 18.37
C ALA A 94 20.21 3.67 17.12
N LEU A 95 21.32 3.49 16.41
CA LEU A 95 21.59 4.21 15.15
C LEU A 95 20.52 3.90 14.09
N ARG A 96 20.22 2.62 13.90
CA ARG A 96 19.23 2.18 12.90
C ARG A 96 17.83 2.64 13.26
N ASP A 97 17.48 2.59 14.54
CA ASP A 97 16.21 3.09 15.06
C ASP A 97 16.07 4.60 14.83
N GLU A 98 17.13 5.36 15.09
CA GLU A 98 17.13 6.81 14.87
C GLU A 98 17.00 7.17 13.38
N LEU A 99 17.73 6.49 12.49
CA LEU A 99 17.61 6.66 11.03
C LEU A 99 16.22 6.28 10.52
N ALA A 100 15.67 5.18 11.04
CA ALA A 100 14.33 4.71 10.70
C ALA A 100 13.24 5.68 11.18
N HIS A 101 13.38 6.21 12.39
CA HIS A 101 12.43 7.17 12.97
C HIS A 101 12.45 8.50 12.20
N LYS A 102 13.65 9.00 11.84
CA LYS A 102 13.81 10.20 11.02
C LYS A 102 13.31 10.02 9.59
N SER A 103 13.29 8.79 9.07
CA SER A 103 12.85 8.52 7.71
C SER A 103 12.19 7.14 7.55
N ARG A 104 10.86 7.11 7.70
CA ARG A 104 10.06 5.88 7.51
C ARG A 104 10.27 5.23 6.14
N LEU A 105 10.54 6.02 5.10
CA LEU A 105 10.82 5.51 3.76
C LEU A 105 12.05 4.61 3.75
N VAL A 106 13.14 5.02 4.41
CA VAL A 106 14.38 4.23 4.54
C VAL A 106 14.11 2.92 5.26
N ALA A 107 13.30 2.95 6.33
CA ALA A 107 12.94 1.77 7.10
C ALA A 107 12.10 0.77 6.27
N SER A 108 11.16 1.28 5.47
CA SER A 108 10.26 0.45 4.67
C SER A 108 10.90 -0.09 3.38
N GLU A 109 11.93 0.58 2.87
CA GLU A 109 12.55 0.23 1.60
C GLU A 109 13.36 -1.07 1.73
N GLY A 110 13.02 -2.06 0.91
CA GLY A 110 13.62 -3.42 0.95
C GLY A 110 12.86 -4.42 1.83
N MET A 111 11.88 -3.98 2.63
CA MET A 111 11.08 -4.89 3.48
C MET A 111 9.60 -4.50 3.62
N ARG A 112 9.04 -3.78 2.63
CA ARG A 112 7.69 -3.20 2.71
C ARG A 112 6.56 -4.22 2.90
N TYR A 113 6.67 -5.40 2.29
CA TYR A 113 5.66 -6.47 2.37
C TYR A 113 6.25 -7.74 2.98
N TYR A 114 7.38 -8.18 2.43
CA TYR A 114 8.22 -9.25 2.97
C TYR A 114 9.66 -8.78 2.96
N ASN A 115 10.50 -9.40 3.77
CA ASN A 115 11.92 -9.11 3.82
C ASN A 115 12.62 -9.64 2.56
N ILE A 116 13.01 -8.73 1.65
CA ILE A 116 13.78 -9.09 0.47
C ILE A 116 15.26 -9.06 0.85
N PHE A 117 15.79 -10.22 1.25
CA PHE A 117 17.13 -10.31 1.85
C PHE A 117 18.29 -10.18 0.84
N TRP A 118 18.07 -10.49 -0.45
CA TRP A 118 19.13 -10.41 -1.47
C TRP A 118 19.34 -9.00 -2.04
N VAL A 119 18.50 -8.04 -1.68
CA VAL A 119 18.62 -6.64 -2.12
C VAL A 119 19.35 -5.84 -1.05
N ARG A 120 20.27 -4.97 -1.48
CA ARG A 120 20.93 -4.01 -0.57
C ARG A 120 19.89 -3.02 -0.04
N LYS A 121 19.68 -3.03 1.27
CA LYS A 121 18.75 -2.12 1.94
C LYS A 121 19.37 -0.72 2.07
N PRO A 122 18.60 0.36 1.90
CA PRO A 122 19.12 1.71 2.10
C PRO A 122 19.63 1.94 3.51
N LEU A 123 19.01 1.31 4.52
CA LEU A 123 19.44 1.39 5.91
C LEU A 123 20.89 0.89 6.09
N ASP A 124 21.27 -0.19 5.41
CA ASP A 124 22.63 -0.77 5.47
C ASP A 124 23.65 0.15 4.78
N ARG A 125 23.25 0.76 3.66
CA ARG A 125 24.07 1.74 2.94
C ARG A 125 24.30 3.00 3.77
N MET A 126 23.23 3.53 4.36
CA MET A 126 23.27 4.71 5.21
C MET A 126 24.08 4.47 6.48
N GLU A 127 23.96 3.29 7.08
CA GLU A 127 24.79 2.90 8.22
C GLU A 127 26.28 2.88 7.85
N LYS A 128 26.63 2.32 6.68
CA LYS A 128 28.01 2.36 6.17
C LYS A 128 28.51 3.79 5.97
N GLU A 129 27.73 4.64 5.29
CA GLU A 129 28.08 6.04 5.04
C GLU A 129 28.20 6.83 6.37
N TYR A 130 27.36 6.53 7.36
CA TYR A 130 27.46 7.11 8.70
C TYR A 130 28.79 6.75 9.37
N TYR A 131 29.20 5.48 9.35
CA TYR A 131 30.49 5.08 9.92
C TYR A 131 31.67 5.68 9.17
N ASP A 132 31.59 5.84 7.85
CA ASP A 132 32.61 6.53 7.07
C ASP A 132 32.74 8.01 7.45
N LEU A 133 31.63 8.70 7.78
CA LEU A 133 31.64 10.06 8.31
C LEU A 133 32.17 10.12 9.76
N LYS A 134 31.85 9.11 10.58
CA LYS A 134 32.37 9.00 11.95
C LYS A 134 33.87 8.78 11.98
N ARG A 135 34.42 7.95 11.08
CA ARG A 135 35.87 7.77 10.91
C ARG A 135 36.60 9.07 10.54
N ARG A 136 35.89 10.02 9.92
CA ARG A 136 36.41 11.36 9.58
C ARG A 136 36.26 12.38 10.72
N GLY A 137 35.77 11.98 11.89
CA GLY A 137 35.63 12.85 13.06
C GLY A 137 34.38 13.73 13.06
N ILE A 138 33.37 13.44 12.23
CA ILE A 138 32.16 14.27 12.15
C ILE A 138 31.23 13.97 13.35
N ALA A 139 30.65 15.03 13.92
CA ALA A 139 29.67 14.94 15.00
C ALA A 139 28.44 14.09 14.61
N HIS A 140 27.80 13.45 15.59
CA HIS A 140 26.73 12.46 15.36
C HIS A 140 25.55 13.04 14.59
N ASP A 141 24.99 14.15 15.08
CA ASP A 141 23.83 14.80 14.47
C ASP A 141 24.11 15.28 13.05
N VAL A 142 25.31 15.82 12.83
CA VAL A 142 25.75 16.30 11.51
C VAL A 142 25.90 15.15 10.54
N ALA A 143 26.47 14.02 10.98
CA ALA A 143 26.60 12.82 10.17
C ALA A 143 25.23 12.27 9.75
N ILE A 144 24.29 12.15 10.69
CA ILE A 144 22.93 11.65 10.39
C ILE A 144 22.21 12.56 9.39
N ARG A 145 22.25 13.88 9.60
CA ARG A 145 21.63 14.83 8.66
C ARG A 145 22.23 14.71 7.27
N LYS A 146 23.56 14.58 7.16
CA LYS A 146 24.26 14.45 5.87
C LYS A 146 23.90 13.16 5.13
N VAL A 147 23.79 12.05 5.85
CA VAL A 147 23.38 10.75 5.28
C VAL A 147 21.93 10.80 4.81
N LEU A 148 21.02 11.36 5.61
CA LEU A 148 19.62 11.54 5.23
C LEU A 148 19.46 12.49 4.04
N GLN A 149 20.22 13.59 4.01
CA GLN A 149 20.22 14.51 2.90
C GLN A 149 20.62 13.80 1.59
N GLY A 150 21.69 13.00 1.60
CA GLY A 150 22.10 12.23 0.42
C GLY A 150 21.02 11.24 -0.05
N PHE A 151 20.29 10.62 0.88
CA PHE A 151 19.15 9.75 0.55
C PHE A 151 18.01 10.54 -0.12
N TYR A 152 17.61 11.68 0.45
CA TYR A 152 16.54 12.50 -0.11
C TYR A 152 16.90 13.13 -1.46
N GLU A 153 18.15 13.52 -1.67
CA GLU A 153 18.64 14.01 -2.96
C GLU A 153 18.59 12.92 -4.04
N ALA A 154 18.96 11.68 -3.69
CA ALA A 154 18.83 10.54 -4.60
C ALA A 154 17.34 10.24 -4.90
N LEU A 155 16.47 10.31 -3.89
CA LEU A 155 15.04 10.11 -4.06
C LEU A 155 14.39 11.22 -4.90
N ALA A 156 14.80 12.47 -4.72
CA ALA A 156 14.34 13.61 -5.50
C ALA A 156 14.71 13.46 -6.97
N ARG A 157 15.93 13.00 -7.28
CA ARG A 157 16.35 12.68 -8.65
C ARG A 157 15.48 11.57 -9.27
N LYS A 158 15.20 10.49 -8.54
CA LYS A 158 14.31 9.41 -9.00
C LYS A 158 12.90 9.94 -9.30
N LYS A 159 12.33 10.75 -8.39
CA LYS A 159 11.01 11.35 -8.57
C LYS A 159 10.97 12.30 -9.77
N ARG A 160 12.00 13.14 -9.95
CA ARG A 160 12.09 14.05 -11.09
C ARG A 160 12.15 13.29 -12.42
N LEU A 161 12.94 12.22 -12.50
CA LEU A 161 12.95 11.34 -13.67
C LEU A 161 11.57 10.73 -13.95
N SER A 162 10.90 10.23 -12.91
CA SER A 162 9.55 9.69 -13.06
C SER A 162 8.53 10.75 -13.51
N ALA A 163 8.71 12.02 -13.10
CA ALA A 163 7.84 13.11 -13.52
C ALA A 163 8.06 13.46 -14.99
N ILE A 164 9.31 13.52 -15.46
CA ILE A 164 9.63 13.75 -16.88
C ILE A 164 9.03 12.64 -17.74
N GLN A 165 9.26 11.39 -17.37
CA GLN A 165 8.68 10.24 -18.09
C GLN A 165 7.15 10.24 -18.04
N ALA A 166 6.56 10.68 -16.92
CA ALA A 166 5.10 10.80 -16.81
C ALA A 166 4.55 11.93 -17.70
N GLU A 167 5.26 13.03 -17.89
CA GLU A 167 4.86 14.08 -18.84
C GLU A 167 4.92 13.59 -20.28
N GLU A 168 6.01 12.92 -20.67
CA GLU A 168 6.13 12.28 -21.99
C GLU A 168 5.01 11.24 -22.23
N ALA A 169 4.73 10.42 -21.22
CA ALA A 169 3.66 9.41 -21.27
C ALA A 169 2.27 10.03 -21.43
N LYS A 170 1.99 11.17 -20.79
CA LYS A 170 0.74 11.93 -20.99
C LYS A 170 0.63 12.48 -22.40
N LEU A 171 1.72 13.06 -22.92
CA LEU A 171 1.77 13.59 -24.28
C LEU A 171 1.59 12.50 -25.35
N SER A 172 1.99 11.26 -25.05
CA SER A 172 1.69 10.10 -25.91
C SER A 172 0.19 9.81 -26.04
N GLY A 173 -0.68 10.35 -25.17
CA GLY A 173 -2.13 10.15 -25.20
C GLY A 173 -2.62 8.76 -24.80
N LYS A 174 -1.71 7.84 -24.42
CA LYS A 174 -2.03 6.45 -24.04
C LYS A 174 -2.13 6.25 -22.53
N TYR A 175 -1.40 7.05 -21.76
CA TYR A 175 -1.36 6.95 -20.30
C TYR A 175 -2.26 8.01 -19.68
N ILE A 176 -2.89 7.62 -18.58
CA ILE A 176 -3.95 8.39 -17.92
C ILE A 176 -3.47 8.87 -16.56
N THR A 177 -3.79 10.12 -16.25
CA THR A 177 -3.64 10.73 -14.93
C THR A 177 -4.92 10.67 -14.12
N MET A 178 -4.87 11.10 -12.85
CA MET A 178 -6.07 11.19 -12.03
C MET A 178 -7.17 12.06 -12.64
N ARG A 179 -6.81 13.08 -13.43
CA ARG A 179 -7.81 13.95 -14.09
C ARG A 179 -8.63 13.16 -15.12
N GLU A 180 -8.03 12.41 -16.04
CA GLU A 180 -8.83 11.60 -16.97
C GLU A 180 -9.43 10.37 -16.27
N ALA A 181 -8.78 9.83 -15.23
CA ALA A 181 -9.35 8.73 -14.44
C ALA A 181 -10.66 9.13 -13.75
N THR A 182 -10.82 10.38 -13.29
CA THR A 182 -12.11 10.85 -12.75
C THR A 182 -13.21 10.87 -13.81
N VAL A 183 -12.88 11.08 -15.08
CA VAL A 183 -13.85 10.99 -16.18
C VAL A 183 -14.26 9.53 -16.39
N VAL A 184 -13.30 8.59 -16.40
CA VAL A 184 -13.59 7.15 -16.50
C VAL A 184 -14.48 6.69 -15.33
N MET A 185 -14.14 7.08 -14.11
CA MET A 185 -14.96 6.77 -12.93
C MET A 185 -16.34 7.42 -13.03
N GLY A 186 -16.43 8.67 -13.51
CA GLY A 186 -17.69 9.35 -13.78
C GLY A 186 -18.60 8.55 -14.71
N VAL A 187 -18.06 8.11 -15.86
CA VAL A 187 -18.80 7.27 -16.83
C VAL A 187 -19.25 5.96 -16.19
N LEU A 188 -18.37 5.27 -15.47
CA LEU A 188 -18.74 4.02 -14.78
C LEU A 188 -19.85 4.24 -13.75
N THR A 189 -19.77 5.32 -12.95
CA THR A 189 -20.80 5.65 -11.97
C THR A 189 -22.12 6.05 -12.63
N GLN A 190 -22.10 6.73 -13.78
CA GLN A 190 -23.30 7.09 -14.53
C GLN A 190 -23.99 5.85 -15.09
N ILE A 191 -23.23 4.94 -15.72
CA ILE A 191 -23.73 3.64 -16.18
C ILE A 191 -24.31 2.82 -15.03
N GLN A 192 -23.64 2.79 -13.88
CA GLN A 192 -24.12 2.04 -12.72
C GLN A 192 -25.39 2.65 -12.11
N ARG A 193 -25.48 3.99 -12.02
CA ARG A 193 -26.63 4.69 -11.43
C ARG A 193 -27.87 4.60 -12.31
N GLU A 194 -27.70 4.79 -13.61
CA GLU A 194 -28.80 4.84 -14.58
C GLU A 194 -29.17 3.46 -15.13
N GLN A 195 -28.36 2.42 -14.84
CA GLN A 195 -28.52 1.05 -15.35
C GLN A 195 -28.76 1.03 -16.88
N LEU A 196 -27.94 1.81 -17.59
CA LEU A 196 -28.07 2.02 -19.03
C LEU A 196 -27.98 0.69 -19.80
N THR A 197 -28.90 0.51 -20.75
CA THR A 197 -28.86 -0.62 -21.67
C THR A 197 -27.66 -0.52 -22.62
N PRO A 198 -27.13 -1.64 -23.15
CA PRO A 198 -25.97 -1.61 -24.05
C PRO A 198 -26.16 -0.69 -25.28
N HIS A 199 -27.39 -0.55 -25.79
CA HIS A 199 -27.70 0.37 -26.88
C HIS A 199 -27.55 1.84 -26.46
N GLN A 200 -28.07 2.20 -25.28
CA GLN A 200 -27.92 3.57 -24.74
C GLN A 200 -26.45 3.89 -24.44
N VAL A 201 -25.66 2.91 -23.97
CA VAL A 201 -24.21 3.08 -23.79
C VAL A 201 -23.50 3.33 -25.12
N ALA A 202 -23.90 2.65 -26.21
CA ALA A 202 -23.34 2.90 -27.54
C ALA A 202 -23.69 4.29 -28.08
N LEU A 203 -24.91 4.78 -27.84
CA LEU A 203 -25.31 6.16 -28.19
C LEU A 203 -24.50 7.18 -27.39
N PHE A 204 -24.41 7.00 -26.07
CA PHE A 204 -23.60 7.83 -25.20
C PHE A 204 -22.12 7.86 -25.63
N ALA A 205 -21.54 6.71 -25.97
CA ALA A 205 -20.16 6.64 -26.47
C ALA A 205 -19.96 7.39 -27.78
N LYS A 206 -20.96 7.36 -28.69
CA LYS A 206 -20.92 8.09 -29.95
C LYS A 206 -21.00 9.60 -29.74
N GLU A 207 -21.91 10.06 -28.87
CA GLU A 207 -22.04 11.48 -28.50
C GLU A 207 -20.77 12.00 -27.82
N GLN A 208 -20.24 11.26 -26.85
CA GLN A 208 -18.99 11.64 -26.17
C GLN A 208 -17.82 11.70 -27.16
N ARG A 209 -17.70 10.75 -28.09
CA ARG A 209 -16.67 10.80 -29.14
C ARG A 209 -16.80 12.04 -30.02
N GLN A 210 -18.03 12.42 -30.39
CA GLN A 210 -18.27 13.64 -31.16
C GLN A 210 -17.87 14.89 -30.37
N THR A 211 -18.21 14.96 -29.07
CA THR A 211 -17.80 16.09 -28.23
C THR A 211 -16.30 16.20 -28.02
N VAL A 212 -15.57 15.08 -27.98
CA VAL A 212 -14.10 15.09 -27.82
C VAL A 212 -13.38 15.51 -29.10
N GLN A 213 -13.91 15.13 -30.27
CA GLN A 213 -13.26 15.42 -31.55
C GLN A 213 -13.62 16.80 -32.12
N ALA A 214 -14.88 17.23 -31.96
CA ALA A 214 -15.40 18.46 -32.56
C ALA A 214 -15.81 19.52 -31.52
N GLY A 215 -15.57 19.26 -30.22
CA GLY A 215 -15.95 20.18 -29.15
C GLY A 215 -15.15 21.46 -29.20
N ASP A 216 -15.85 22.59 -29.26
CA ASP A 216 -15.26 23.92 -29.13
C ASP A 216 -15.06 24.27 -27.64
N GLY A 217 -14.00 25.04 -27.35
CA GLY A 217 -13.64 25.47 -26.00
C GLY A 217 -14.58 26.54 -25.44
N LEU A 218 -15.32 27.25 -26.29
CA LEU A 218 -16.30 28.24 -25.90
C LEU A 218 -17.71 27.74 -26.18
N ARG A 219 -18.55 27.64 -25.13
CA ARG A 219 -19.98 27.32 -25.26
C ARG A 219 -20.79 28.55 -24.88
N THR A 220 -21.56 29.08 -25.81
CA THR A 220 -22.51 30.16 -25.55
C THR A 220 -23.88 29.56 -25.24
N GLU A 221 -24.36 29.77 -24.02
CA GLU A 221 -25.74 29.44 -23.66
C GLU A 221 -26.66 30.60 -24.06
N VAL A 222 -27.56 30.37 -25.01
CA VAL A 222 -28.61 31.35 -25.33
C VAL A 222 -29.66 31.31 -24.22
N ARG A 223 -29.55 32.24 -23.28
CA ARG A 223 -30.64 32.54 -22.36
C ARG A 223 -31.52 33.59 -23.02
N SER A 224 -32.54 33.14 -23.76
CA SER A 224 -33.65 34.04 -24.08
C SER A 224 -34.29 34.44 -22.75
N ALA A 225 -34.25 35.73 -22.43
CA ALA A 225 -35.07 36.27 -21.37
C ALA A 225 -36.51 35.94 -21.74
N ALA A 226 -37.12 34.99 -21.03
CA ALA A 226 -38.56 34.83 -21.06
C ALA A 226 -39.13 36.20 -20.68
N THR A 227 -39.69 36.87 -21.69
CA THR A 227 -40.40 38.13 -21.55
C THR A 227 -41.33 37.99 -20.35
N THR A 228 -41.06 38.77 -19.32
CA THR A 228 -41.82 38.81 -18.09
C THR A 228 -43.15 39.50 -18.42
N THR A 229 -44.08 38.79 -19.07
CA THR A 229 -45.49 39.16 -19.03
C THR A 229 -46.00 38.75 -17.66
N THR A 230 -46.01 39.74 -16.77
CA THR A 230 -46.73 39.77 -15.51
C THR A 230 -48.07 39.06 -15.65
N ALA A 231 -48.17 37.85 -15.09
CA ALA A 231 -49.42 37.14 -14.91
C ALA A 231 -50.26 37.90 -13.86
N VAL A 232 -51.05 38.85 -14.33
CA VAL A 232 -52.30 39.25 -13.67
C VAL A 232 -53.37 38.25 -14.09
N LYS A 233 -54.12 37.83 -13.08
CA LYS A 233 -55.24 36.89 -13.09
C LYS A 233 -56.29 37.15 -14.19
N ASP A 234 -56.95 36.03 -14.51
CA ASP A 234 -58.32 35.84 -15.00
C ASP A 234 -58.57 35.77 -16.52
N GLY A 235 -59.19 34.65 -16.92
CA GLY A 235 -60.35 34.70 -17.81
C GLY A 235 -60.19 34.20 -19.25
N ALA A 236 -60.67 32.97 -19.48
CA ALA A 236 -61.47 32.52 -20.63
C ALA A 236 -60.97 32.70 -22.09
N ALA A 237 -60.89 31.54 -22.75
CA ALA A 237 -61.03 31.26 -24.18
C ALA A 237 -61.46 32.39 -25.13
N ALA A 238 -60.69 32.59 -26.21
CA ALA A 238 -61.21 32.73 -27.58
C ALA A 238 -60.06 32.69 -28.60
N ALA A 239 -60.25 31.88 -29.64
CA ALA A 239 -59.39 31.77 -30.80
C ALA A 239 -59.32 33.08 -31.59
N ALA A 240 -58.11 33.43 -32.06
CA ALA A 240 -57.94 34.24 -33.26
C ALA A 240 -56.57 33.92 -33.87
N ALA A 241 -56.61 33.43 -35.10
CA ALA A 241 -55.47 33.21 -35.96
C ALA A 241 -54.66 34.49 -36.15
N ASN A 242 -53.34 34.41 -36.02
CA ASN A 242 -52.38 35.32 -36.66
C ASN A 242 -51.13 34.53 -37.00
N THR A 243 -51.25 33.72 -38.06
CA THR A 243 -50.10 33.22 -38.81
C THR A 243 -49.40 34.44 -39.43
N VAL A 244 -48.28 34.85 -38.87
CA VAL A 244 -47.42 35.88 -39.47
C VAL A 244 -46.86 35.30 -40.76
N SER A 245 -47.41 35.71 -41.90
CA SER A 245 -46.95 35.31 -43.23
C SER A 245 -45.65 36.05 -43.57
N ALA A 246 -44.74 35.35 -44.25
CA ALA A 246 -43.44 35.87 -44.66
C ALA A 246 -43.53 37.14 -45.54
N ASP A 247 -44.66 37.36 -46.22
CA ASP A 247 -44.91 38.56 -47.00
C ASP A 247 -45.05 39.84 -46.15
N SER A 248 -45.55 39.75 -44.90
CA SER A 248 -45.61 40.91 -44.00
C SER A 248 -44.24 41.29 -43.41
N LEU A 249 -43.26 40.39 -43.43
CA LEU A 249 -41.88 40.68 -43.03
C LEU A 249 -41.05 41.27 -44.18
N ALA A 250 -41.39 40.93 -45.43
CA ALA A 250 -40.73 41.48 -46.61
C ALA A 250 -41.07 42.98 -46.81
N ASP A 251 -42.31 43.37 -46.53
CA ASP A 251 -42.78 44.77 -46.67
C ASP A 251 -42.12 45.71 -45.63
N PHE A 252 -41.82 45.20 -44.43
CA PHE A 252 -41.14 45.95 -43.37
C PHE A 252 -39.62 46.14 -43.62
N LEU A 253 -39.01 45.26 -44.44
CA LEU A 253 -37.59 45.34 -44.80
C LEU A 253 -37.38 46.16 -46.09
N ALA A 254 -38.37 46.22 -46.97
CA ALA A 254 -38.31 47.02 -48.20
C ALA A 254 -38.32 48.53 -47.92
N ASP A 255 -38.97 48.98 -46.84
CA ASP A 255 -39.07 50.40 -46.46
C ASP A 255 -37.81 50.94 -45.74
N ALA A 256 -36.81 50.08 -45.50
CA ALA A 256 -35.61 50.41 -44.71
C ALA A 256 -34.35 50.71 -45.55
N GLU A 257 -34.35 50.54 -46.88
CA GLU A 257 -33.14 50.71 -47.71
C GLU A 257 -33.04 52.03 -48.51
N ASP A 258 -34.09 52.86 -48.59
CA ASP A 258 -34.02 54.17 -49.25
C ASP A 258 -33.83 55.30 -48.23
N GLY A 259 -32.59 55.45 -47.73
CA GLY A 259 -32.29 56.49 -46.74
C GLY A 259 -30.82 56.73 -46.43
N VAL A 260 -29.94 56.82 -47.44
CA VAL A 260 -28.57 57.33 -47.23
C VAL A 260 -28.59 58.86 -47.19
N PRO A 261 -28.04 59.49 -46.13
CA PRO A 261 -27.23 60.67 -46.36
C PRO A 261 -25.81 60.50 -45.82
N ALA A 262 -24.91 61.10 -46.60
CA ALA A 262 -23.46 61.05 -46.50
C ALA A 262 -22.88 61.85 -45.32
N ALA A 263 -21.72 61.37 -44.87
CA ALA A 263 -20.55 62.08 -44.36
C ALA A 263 -20.71 63.35 -43.49
N GLN A 264 -20.09 63.31 -42.31
CA GLN A 264 -19.15 64.37 -41.90
C GLN A 264 -18.09 63.85 -40.91
N THR A 265 -16.84 64.10 -41.30
CA THR A 265 -15.56 63.89 -40.63
C THR A 265 -15.27 64.99 -39.61
N THR A 266 -14.59 64.67 -38.50
CA THR A 266 -13.57 65.54 -37.89
C THR A 266 -12.52 64.73 -37.12
N TYR A 267 -11.25 65.01 -37.45
CA TYR A 267 -9.96 64.56 -36.90
C TYR A 267 -9.74 65.09 -35.46
N THR A 268 -8.85 64.58 -34.60
CA THR A 268 -7.48 64.05 -34.75
C THR A 268 -7.17 62.90 -33.82
#